data_AF-A0A0Q8HBZ2-F1
#
_entry.id   AF-A0A0Q8HBZ2-F1
#
_cell.length_a   1.000
_cell.length_b   1.000
_cell.length_c   1.000
_cell.angle_alpha   90.00
_cell.angle_beta   90.00
_cell.angle_gamma   90.00
#
_symmetry.space_group_name_H-M   'P 1'
#
loop_
_entity.id
_entity.type
_entity.pdbx_description
1 polymer ?
#
loop_
_entity_poly.entity_id
_entity_poly.type
_entity_poly.pdbx_seq_one_letter_code
_entity_poly.pdbx_strand_id
1 'polypeptide(L)'
;MAWLAGVACVGALAFAVAHWRGDSDALPQQASVPAPSPPVALAPAVPLDEGRSAASAATAAAPVPTTAMPASAVLRRPPVDVSRMQPDIQLAISSDQRGKAGEAAWHIQRCLSLERDPERARQQMENLLRRLPETAHSVMRASHQQWVASCQAVDAASREQLVPLLRRSLGEGDKGAAAGLVQALGENFNLADEPAVVPALRRDAWDCDSSSQRVLSRLLRRDPQLLTPNEIGALRDQEHIQFSKSLEALLRKAEGDPKRQAVLEGMLATYKPPPEADPAEVARISAEIQSRCKAGPAQAGGPQPAVPG
;
A
#
# COMPACT_ATOMS: atom_id res chain seq x y z
N MET A 1 -26.76 26.13 14.07
CA MET A 1 -26.75 25.77 12.62
C MET A 1 -25.45 26.15 11.89
N ALA A 2 -24.31 26.35 12.57
CA ALA A 2 -23.02 26.66 11.95
C ALA A 2 -22.08 25.44 11.75
N TRP A 3 -22.49 24.25 12.21
CA TRP A 3 -21.64 23.04 12.22
C TRP A 3 -21.74 22.19 10.94
N LEU A 4 -22.78 22.37 10.12
CA LEU A 4 -22.96 21.59 8.88
C LEU A 4 -22.13 22.12 7.70
N ALA A 5 -21.66 23.37 7.76
CA ALA A 5 -20.81 23.95 6.70
C ALA A 5 -19.33 23.51 6.80
N GLY A 6 -18.85 23.11 7.99
CA GLY A 6 -17.46 22.68 8.20
C GLY A 6 -17.15 21.26 7.70
N VAL A 7 -18.13 20.37 7.72
CA VAL A 7 -17.94 18.95 7.35
C VAL A 7 -17.91 18.77 5.82
N ALA A 8 -18.66 19.60 5.07
CA ALA A 8 -18.67 19.56 3.61
C ALA A 8 -17.34 20.06 2.99
N CYS A 9 -16.69 21.06 3.60
CA CYS A 9 -15.41 21.60 3.09
C CYS A 9 -14.23 20.63 3.26
N VAL A 10 -14.18 19.83 4.32
CA VAL A 10 -13.05 18.90 4.56
C VAL A 10 -13.15 17.66 3.66
N GLY A 11 -14.35 17.19 3.34
CA GLY A 11 -14.57 16.12 2.37
C GLY A 11 -14.16 16.50 0.94
N ALA A 12 -14.46 17.74 0.53
CA ALA A 12 -14.06 18.27 -0.77
C ALA A 12 -12.53 18.48 -0.89
N LEU A 13 -11.85 18.82 0.21
CA LEU A 13 -10.40 19.03 0.24
C LEU A 13 -9.59 17.73 0.14
N ALA A 14 -10.07 16.63 0.72
CA ALA A 14 -9.45 15.31 0.53
C ALA A 14 -9.65 14.78 -0.91
N PHE A 15 -10.78 15.11 -1.54
CA PHE A 15 -11.04 14.80 -2.95
C PHE A 15 -10.20 15.66 -3.91
N ALA A 16 -10.02 16.94 -3.60
CA ALA A 16 -9.18 17.85 -4.36
C ALA A 16 -7.70 17.43 -4.32
N VAL A 17 -7.15 16.98 -3.20
CA VAL A 17 -5.75 16.49 -3.13
C VAL A 17 -5.56 15.16 -3.89
N ALA A 18 -6.62 14.35 -4.03
CA ALA A 18 -6.60 13.15 -4.86
C ALA A 18 -6.72 13.45 -6.36
N HIS A 19 -7.47 14.47 -6.76
CA HIS A 19 -7.60 14.90 -8.16
C HIS A 19 -6.46 15.81 -8.64
N TRP A 20 -5.86 16.62 -7.75
CA TRP A 20 -4.80 17.58 -8.11
C TRP A 20 -3.44 16.92 -8.44
N ARG A 21 -3.34 15.59 -8.28
CA ARG A 21 -2.18 14.80 -8.73
C ARG A 21 -2.26 14.31 -10.17
N GLY A 22 -3.34 14.59 -10.88
CA GLY A 22 -3.48 14.29 -12.30
C GLY A 22 -4.45 15.25 -12.94
N ASP A 23 -3.97 16.44 -13.31
CA ASP A 23 -4.41 17.18 -14.50
C ASP A 23 -3.68 18.53 -14.54
N SER A 24 -2.68 18.60 -15.42
CA SER A 24 -2.26 19.83 -16.04
C SER A 24 -2.02 19.44 -17.50
N ASP A 25 -3.01 19.76 -18.31
CA ASP A 25 -3.09 19.71 -19.79
C ASP A 25 -4.10 18.70 -20.35
N ALA A 26 -5.39 19.07 -20.32
CA ALA A 26 -6.34 18.76 -21.39
C ALA A 26 -7.60 19.66 -21.27
N LEU A 27 -7.70 20.65 -22.15
CA LEU A 27 -9.00 21.23 -22.53
C LEU A 27 -9.76 20.23 -23.42
N PRO A 28 -11.11 20.29 -23.47
CA PRO A 28 -11.93 19.19 -23.98
C PRO A 28 -11.92 19.14 -25.51
N GLN A 29 -11.36 18.08 -26.09
CA GLN A 29 -11.63 17.73 -27.49
C GLN A 29 -12.79 16.73 -27.57
N GLN A 30 -13.75 17.11 -28.43
CA GLN A 30 -14.97 16.40 -28.74
C GLN A 30 -14.73 14.96 -29.20
N ALA A 31 -15.64 14.08 -28.78
CA ALA A 31 -15.71 12.69 -29.15
C ALA A 31 -15.65 12.49 -30.68
N SER A 32 -14.63 11.77 -31.15
CA SER A 32 -14.60 11.16 -32.48
C SER A 32 -14.55 9.65 -32.30
N VAL A 33 -15.65 8.99 -32.67
CA VAL A 33 -15.82 7.54 -32.62
C VAL A 33 -14.86 6.89 -33.64
N PRO A 34 -14.00 5.93 -33.25
CA PRO A 34 -13.29 5.11 -34.21
C PRO A 34 -14.08 3.81 -34.51
N ALA A 35 -14.23 3.54 -35.81
CA ALA A 35 -14.85 2.35 -36.39
C ALA A 35 -14.05 1.05 -36.11
N PRO A 36 -14.69 -0.14 -36.19
CA PRO A 36 -14.03 -1.42 -35.91
C PRO A 36 -13.04 -1.85 -37.01
N SER A 37 -11.86 -2.33 -36.60
CA SER A 37 -10.84 -2.92 -37.48
C SER A 37 -11.21 -4.35 -37.93
N PRO A 38 -10.87 -4.77 -39.17
CA PRO A 38 -11.13 -6.11 -39.71
C PRO A 38 -10.10 -7.17 -39.25
N PRO A 39 -10.40 -8.48 -39.39
CA PRO A 39 -9.60 -9.56 -38.83
C PRO A 39 -8.30 -9.85 -39.59
N VAL A 40 -7.29 -10.29 -38.84
CA VAL A 40 -5.94 -10.67 -39.29
C VAL A 40 -5.99 -11.97 -40.12
N ALA A 41 -5.40 -11.94 -41.31
CA ALA A 41 -5.16 -13.12 -42.14
C ALA A 41 -3.78 -13.74 -41.84
N LEU A 42 -3.76 -15.05 -41.64
CA LEU A 42 -2.57 -15.91 -41.58
C LEU A 42 -1.95 -16.09 -42.97
N ALA A 43 -0.62 -16.10 -43.04
CA ALA A 43 0.15 -16.62 -44.18
C ALA A 43 1.55 -17.08 -43.71
N PRO A 44 2.28 -17.95 -44.44
CA PRO A 44 2.72 -19.26 -43.95
C PRO A 44 4.25 -19.43 -43.84
N ALA A 45 4.63 -20.60 -43.31
CA ALA A 45 5.99 -21.10 -43.13
C ALA A 45 6.68 -21.57 -44.43
N VAL A 46 7.98 -21.93 -44.29
CA VAL A 46 8.84 -22.86 -45.08
C VAL A 46 10.00 -22.16 -45.84
N PRO A 47 11.23 -22.74 -46.01
CA PRO A 47 12.01 -23.76 -45.27
C PRO A 47 13.50 -23.38 -44.98
N LEU A 48 14.19 -24.31 -44.28
CA LEU A 48 15.63 -24.51 -44.14
C LEU A 48 16.40 -24.63 -45.48
N ASP A 49 17.67 -24.18 -45.47
CA ASP A 49 18.75 -24.74 -46.32
C ASP A 49 20.08 -24.76 -45.55
N GLU A 50 20.86 -25.81 -45.77
CA GLU A 50 22.13 -26.13 -45.11
C GLU A 50 23.34 -25.64 -45.92
N GLY A 51 24.43 -25.30 -45.23
CA GLY A 51 25.75 -25.70 -45.71
C GLY A 51 26.84 -24.62 -45.90
N ARG A 52 27.92 -24.84 -45.14
CA ARG A 52 29.36 -24.59 -45.39
C ARG A 52 30.10 -23.56 -44.52
N SER A 53 31.09 -24.15 -43.87
CA SER A 53 32.15 -23.64 -43.01
C SER A 53 33.22 -22.87 -43.78
N ALA A 54 33.72 -21.78 -43.21
CA ALA A 54 35.08 -21.27 -43.45
C ALA A 54 35.54 -20.46 -42.22
N ALA A 55 36.81 -20.66 -41.88
CA ALA A 55 37.46 -20.32 -40.63
C ALA A 55 37.85 -18.83 -40.46
N SER A 56 37.99 -18.45 -39.19
CA SER A 56 38.96 -17.52 -38.59
C SER A 56 39.14 -16.10 -39.17
N ALA A 57 38.69 -15.12 -38.38
CA ALA A 57 39.55 -14.01 -37.97
C ALA A 57 39.09 -13.52 -36.59
N ALA A 58 39.83 -13.92 -35.56
CA ALA A 58 39.73 -13.35 -34.23
C ALA A 58 40.26 -11.91 -34.28
N THR A 59 39.41 -10.94 -33.98
CA THR A 59 39.86 -9.63 -33.50
C THR A 59 39.20 -9.42 -32.16
N ALA A 60 40.02 -9.47 -31.12
CA ALA A 60 39.63 -9.27 -29.74
C ALA A 60 39.08 -7.85 -29.56
N ALA A 61 37.76 -7.71 -29.60
CA ALA A 61 37.10 -6.64 -28.89
C ALA A 61 37.09 -7.04 -27.41
N ALA A 62 37.94 -6.36 -26.62
CA ALA A 62 37.94 -6.51 -25.18
C ALA A 62 36.50 -6.38 -24.64
N PRO A 63 35.99 -7.34 -23.85
CA PRO A 63 34.72 -7.14 -23.18
C PRO A 63 34.94 -6.01 -22.18
N VAL A 64 34.41 -4.83 -22.48
CA VAL A 64 34.16 -3.84 -21.43
C VAL A 64 33.29 -4.57 -20.41
N PRO A 65 33.71 -4.71 -19.14
CA PRO A 65 32.83 -5.27 -18.14
C PRO A 65 31.75 -4.21 -17.91
N THR A 66 30.65 -4.31 -18.66
CA THR A 66 29.40 -3.71 -18.23
C THR A 66 28.99 -4.53 -17.03
N THR A 67 29.48 -4.14 -15.86
CA THR A 67 28.90 -4.49 -14.57
C THR A 67 27.53 -3.82 -14.48
N ALA A 68 26.63 -4.20 -15.38
CA ALA A 68 25.20 -4.03 -15.18
C ALA A 68 24.89 -4.89 -13.96
N MET A 69 24.72 -4.23 -12.81
CA MET A 69 24.28 -4.91 -11.61
C MET A 69 23.01 -5.70 -11.97
N PRO A 70 22.94 -7.00 -11.63
CA PRO A 70 21.74 -7.78 -11.90
C PRO A 70 20.55 -7.06 -11.25
N ALA A 71 19.41 -7.01 -11.92
CA ALA A 71 18.21 -6.33 -11.43
C ALA A 71 17.84 -6.75 -9.99
N SER A 72 18.17 -7.99 -9.61
CA SER A 72 18.04 -8.54 -8.26
C SER A 72 18.86 -7.80 -7.18
N ALA A 73 19.96 -7.15 -7.54
CA ALA A 73 20.78 -6.34 -6.62
C ALA A 73 20.27 -4.89 -6.48
N VAL A 74 19.49 -4.41 -7.46
CA VAL A 74 18.83 -3.09 -7.44
C VAL A 74 17.54 -3.15 -6.60
N LEU A 75 16.84 -4.28 -6.64
CA LEU A 75 15.64 -4.51 -5.85
C LEU A 75 16.02 -5.00 -4.44
N ARG A 76 15.79 -4.16 -3.43
CA ARG A 76 16.03 -4.52 -2.01
C ARG A 76 15.23 -5.74 -1.52
N ARG A 77 14.20 -6.16 -2.26
CA ARG A 77 13.41 -7.37 -2.04
C ARG A 77 13.11 -8.03 -3.38
N PRO A 78 13.23 -9.36 -3.50
CA PRO A 78 12.80 -10.05 -4.70
C PRO A 78 11.28 -9.89 -4.90
N PRO A 79 10.79 -9.95 -6.15
CA PRO A 79 9.37 -10.00 -6.42
C PRO A 79 8.71 -11.16 -5.67
N VAL A 80 7.49 -10.95 -5.18
CA VAL A 80 6.71 -12.00 -4.51
C VAL A 80 6.34 -13.07 -5.53
N ASP A 81 6.65 -14.33 -5.26
CA ASP A 81 6.17 -15.45 -6.08
C ASP A 81 4.66 -15.61 -5.86
N VAL A 82 3.90 -15.29 -6.90
CA VAL A 82 2.44 -15.35 -6.91
C VAL A 82 1.90 -16.58 -7.63
N SER A 83 2.78 -17.43 -8.16
CA SER A 83 2.39 -18.60 -8.95
C SER A 83 1.55 -19.61 -8.14
N ARG A 84 1.65 -19.55 -6.80
CA ARG A 84 0.91 -20.41 -5.86
C ARG A 84 -0.22 -19.69 -5.11
N MET A 85 -0.56 -18.46 -5.49
CA MET A 85 -1.53 -17.63 -4.76
C MET A 85 -2.87 -18.34 -4.52
N GLN A 86 -3.50 -18.88 -5.57
CA GLN A 86 -4.78 -19.57 -5.44
C GLN A 86 -4.67 -20.86 -4.58
N PRO A 87 -3.70 -21.76 -4.82
CA PRO A 87 -3.44 -22.90 -3.92
C PRO A 87 -3.20 -22.50 -2.46
N ASP A 88 -2.44 -21.43 -2.20
CA ASP A 88 -2.13 -20.98 -0.84
C ASP A 88 -3.38 -20.40 -0.15
N ILE A 89 -4.25 -19.71 -0.89
CA ILE A 89 -5.56 -19.27 -0.39
C ILE A 89 -6.44 -20.47 -0.03
N GLN A 90 -6.53 -21.47 -0.91
CA GLN A 90 -7.31 -22.68 -0.64
C GLN A 90 -6.79 -23.47 0.56
N LEU A 91 -5.47 -23.53 0.73
CA LEU A 91 -4.85 -24.10 1.92
C LEU A 91 -5.24 -23.32 3.18
N ALA A 92 -5.19 -21.99 3.16
CA ALA A 92 -5.57 -21.16 4.30
C ALA A 92 -7.07 -21.28 4.66
N ILE A 93 -7.93 -21.51 3.67
CA ILE A 93 -9.36 -21.75 3.87
C ILE A 93 -9.59 -23.10 4.56
N SER A 94 -8.88 -24.14 4.11
CA SER A 94 -9.07 -25.52 4.57
C SER A 94 -8.23 -25.92 5.78
N SER A 95 -7.32 -25.06 6.26
CA SER A 95 -6.39 -25.34 7.35
C SER A 95 -6.41 -24.25 8.43
N ASP A 96 -6.15 -24.66 9.67
CA ASP A 96 -5.95 -23.76 10.82
C ASP A 96 -4.47 -23.46 11.07
N GLN A 97 -3.62 -23.62 10.05
CA GLN A 97 -2.21 -23.27 10.16
C GLN A 97 -2.04 -21.77 10.41
N ARG A 98 -1.50 -21.43 11.58
CA ARG A 98 -1.23 -20.06 11.99
C ARG A 98 -0.40 -19.30 10.95
N GLY A 99 -0.78 -18.06 10.68
CA GLY A 99 -0.17 -17.13 9.74
C GLY A 99 -0.69 -17.26 8.30
N LYS A 100 -1.30 -18.41 7.93
CA LYS A 100 -1.80 -18.62 6.57
C LYS A 100 -3.05 -17.80 6.26
N ALA A 101 -3.90 -17.58 7.26
CA ALA A 101 -5.08 -16.73 7.11
C ALA A 101 -4.69 -15.28 6.74
N GLY A 102 -3.69 -14.71 7.42
CA GLY A 102 -3.20 -13.37 7.13
C GLY A 102 -2.56 -13.24 5.75
N GLU A 103 -1.74 -14.22 5.35
CA GLU A 103 -1.11 -14.26 4.02
C GLU A 103 -2.17 -14.33 2.91
N ALA A 104 -3.13 -15.24 3.02
CA ALA A 104 -4.22 -15.38 2.07
C ALA A 104 -5.10 -14.12 1.99
N ALA A 105 -5.49 -13.57 3.15
CA ALA A 105 -6.25 -12.32 3.21
C ALA A 105 -5.51 -11.17 2.51
N TRP A 106 -4.20 -11.04 2.75
CA TRP A 106 -3.38 -10.01 2.12
C TRP A 106 -3.34 -10.14 0.60
N HIS A 107 -3.21 -11.36 0.07
CA HIS A 107 -3.29 -11.62 -1.38
C HIS A 107 -4.63 -11.19 -1.96
N ILE A 108 -5.74 -11.62 -1.34
CA ILE A 108 -7.10 -11.29 -1.80
C ILE A 108 -7.31 -9.77 -1.77
N GLN A 109 -6.96 -9.08 -0.68
CA GLN A 109 -7.10 -7.61 -0.60
C GLN A 109 -6.31 -6.89 -1.68
N ARG A 110 -5.10 -7.36 -1.94
CA ARG A 110 -4.24 -6.76 -2.96
C ARG A 110 -4.78 -6.98 -4.37
N CYS A 111 -5.38 -8.13 -4.65
CA CYS A 111 -6.09 -8.38 -5.89
C CYS A 111 -7.32 -7.47 -6.05
N LEU A 112 -8.17 -7.37 -5.03
CA LEU A 112 -9.33 -6.48 -5.05
C LEU A 112 -8.92 -5.01 -5.25
N SER A 113 -7.82 -4.58 -4.62
CA SER A 113 -7.28 -3.23 -4.80
C SER A 113 -6.77 -2.98 -6.22
N LEU A 114 -6.12 -3.97 -6.83
CA LEU A 114 -5.58 -3.88 -8.19
C LEU A 114 -6.73 -3.82 -9.21
N GLU A 115 -7.76 -4.63 -9.03
CA GLU A 115 -8.88 -4.77 -9.96
C GLU A 115 -9.89 -3.61 -9.86
N ARG A 116 -9.99 -2.97 -8.68
CA ARG A 116 -10.86 -1.80 -8.49
C ARG A 116 -10.47 -0.62 -9.39
N ASP A 117 -9.18 -0.42 -9.64
CA ASP A 117 -8.67 0.70 -10.43
C ASP A 117 -7.38 0.29 -11.18
N PRO A 118 -7.51 -0.46 -12.29
CA PRO A 118 -6.37 -1.01 -13.01
C PRO A 118 -5.50 0.07 -13.65
N GLU A 119 -6.10 1.19 -14.08
CA GLU A 119 -5.35 2.31 -14.65
C GLU A 119 -4.50 3.02 -13.60
N ARG A 120 -5.04 3.27 -12.41
CA ARG A 120 -4.24 3.81 -11.31
C ARG A 120 -3.13 2.84 -10.89
N ALA A 121 -3.39 1.54 -10.86
CA ALA A 121 -2.36 0.54 -10.57
C ALA A 121 -1.23 0.58 -11.61
N ARG A 122 -1.57 0.70 -12.90
CA ARG A 122 -0.61 0.88 -13.99
C ARG A 122 0.18 2.18 -13.86
N GLN A 123 -0.48 3.30 -13.59
CA GLN A 123 0.18 4.60 -13.40
C GLN A 123 1.13 4.57 -12.19
N GLN A 124 0.76 3.91 -11.10
CA GLN A 124 1.64 3.71 -9.94
C GLN A 124 2.87 2.90 -10.31
N MET A 125 2.72 1.84 -11.11
CA MET A 125 3.84 1.06 -11.62
C MET A 125 4.77 1.93 -12.47
N GLU A 126 4.25 2.69 -13.44
CA GLU A 126 5.08 3.58 -14.27
C GLU A 126 5.80 4.67 -13.45
N ASN A 127 5.12 5.25 -12.46
CA ASN A 127 5.74 6.20 -11.54
C ASN A 127 6.85 5.57 -10.69
N LEU A 128 6.71 4.30 -10.33
CA LEU A 128 7.76 3.54 -9.65
C LEU A 128 8.94 3.29 -10.59
N LEU A 129 8.68 2.89 -11.84
CA LEU A 129 9.71 2.66 -12.85
C LEU A 129 10.58 3.90 -13.10
N ARG A 130 9.98 5.10 -13.15
CA ARG A 130 10.72 6.37 -13.29
C ARG A 130 11.77 6.63 -12.20
N ARG A 131 11.62 5.99 -11.03
CA ARG A 131 12.54 6.12 -9.88
C ARG A 131 13.56 4.99 -9.80
N LEU A 132 13.43 3.98 -10.66
CA LEU A 132 14.28 2.81 -10.70
C LEU A 132 15.22 2.87 -11.91
N PRO A 133 16.42 2.30 -11.80
CA PRO A 133 17.29 2.06 -12.96
C PRO A 133 16.55 1.29 -14.06
N GLU A 134 16.85 1.61 -15.32
CA GLU A 134 16.23 0.96 -16.50
C GLU A 134 16.40 -0.56 -16.49
N THR A 135 17.51 -1.05 -15.93
CA THR A 135 17.78 -2.49 -15.77
C THR A 135 16.74 -3.22 -14.92
N ALA A 136 16.00 -2.53 -14.06
CA ALA A 136 14.93 -3.11 -13.24
C ALA A 136 13.56 -3.08 -13.94
N HIS A 137 13.39 -2.34 -15.04
CA HIS A 137 12.07 -2.08 -15.62
C HIS A 137 11.40 -3.35 -16.16
N SER A 138 12.13 -4.17 -16.91
CA SER A 138 11.61 -5.41 -17.49
C SER A 138 11.14 -6.39 -16.41
N VAL A 139 11.94 -6.57 -15.35
CA VAL A 139 11.62 -7.45 -14.21
C VAL A 139 10.38 -6.95 -13.48
N MET A 140 10.28 -5.64 -13.21
CA MET A 140 9.14 -5.06 -12.53
C MET A 140 7.84 -5.16 -13.34
N ARG A 141 7.90 -4.95 -14.66
CA ARG A 141 6.73 -5.14 -15.55
C ARG A 141 6.31 -6.61 -15.62
N ALA A 142 7.25 -7.54 -15.78
CA ALA A 142 6.96 -8.98 -15.81
C ALA A 142 6.31 -9.45 -14.49
N SER A 143 6.86 -9.02 -13.34
CA SER A 143 6.27 -9.32 -12.03
C SER A 143 4.87 -8.72 -11.88
N HIS A 144 4.63 -7.50 -12.36
CA HIS A 144 3.30 -6.90 -12.33
C HIS A 144 2.30 -7.69 -13.16
N GLN A 145 2.68 -8.10 -14.39
CA GLN A 145 1.83 -8.92 -15.25
C GLN A 145 1.52 -10.28 -14.61
N GLN A 146 2.52 -10.92 -13.99
CA GLN A 146 2.33 -12.17 -13.26
C GLN A 146 1.37 -11.98 -12.07
N TRP A 147 1.46 -10.85 -11.36
CA TRP A 147 0.54 -10.51 -10.28
C TRP A 147 -0.89 -10.34 -10.78
N VAL A 148 -1.09 -9.59 -11.87
CA VAL A 148 -2.40 -9.39 -12.50
C VAL A 148 -3.01 -10.73 -12.91
N ALA A 149 -2.24 -11.59 -13.59
CA ALA A 149 -2.69 -12.91 -14.02
C ALA A 149 -3.06 -13.81 -12.82
N SER A 150 -2.26 -13.78 -11.75
CA SER A 150 -2.53 -14.55 -10.54
C SER A 150 -3.80 -14.09 -9.85
N CYS A 151 -4.05 -12.78 -9.79
CA CYS A 151 -5.31 -12.23 -9.28
C CYS A 151 -6.51 -12.71 -10.10
N GLN A 152 -6.43 -12.64 -11.43
CA GLN A 152 -7.49 -13.14 -12.32
C GLN A 152 -7.78 -14.65 -12.12
N ALA A 153 -6.79 -15.42 -11.67
CA ALA A 153 -6.94 -16.84 -11.36
C ALA A 153 -7.51 -17.12 -9.95
N VAL A 154 -7.58 -16.12 -9.05
CA VAL A 154 -8.24 -16.29 -7.76
C VAL A 154 -9.73 -16.35 -7.96
N ASP A 155 -10.34 -17.49 -7.62
CA ASP A 155 -11.77 -17.71 -7.85
C ASP A 155 -12.67 -16.87 -6.92
N ALA A 156 -13.95 -16.77 -7.28
CA ALA A 156 -14.93 -15.97 -6.54
C ALA A 156 -15.15 -16.48 -5.10
N ALA A 157 -15.21 -17.79 -4.89
CA ALA A 157 -15.46 -18.38 -3.58
C ALA A 157 -14.30 -18.09 -2.61
N SER A 158 -13.05 -18.18 -3.08
CA SER A 158 -11.85 -17.75 -2.38
C SER A 158 -11.93 -16.28 -1.95
N ARG A 159 -12.40 -15.40 -2.84
CA ARG A 159 -12.49 -13.96 -2.54
C ARG A 159 -13.52 -13.65 -1.47
N GLU A 160 -14.63 -14.38 -1.44
CA GLU A 160 -15.66 -14.26 -0.40
C GLU A 160 -15.14 -14.63 1.00
N GLN A 161 -14.06 -15.41 1.09
CA GLN A 161 -13.41 -15.77 2.36
C GLN A 161 -12.59 -14.64 2.98
N LEU A 162 -12.49 -13.46 2.35
CA LEU A 162 -11.67 -12.36 2.85
C LEU A 162 -11.97 -11.98 4.31
N VAL A 163 -13.25 -11.73 4.63
CA VAL A 163 -13.63 -11.30 5.99
C VAL A 163 -13.40 -12.42 7.02
N PRO A 164 -13.81 -13.69 6.79
CA PRO A 164 -13.46 -14.80 7.66
C PRO A 164 -11.94 -14.95 7.90
N LEU A 165 -11.12 -14.86 6.84
CA LEU A 165 -9.67 -14.97 6.94
C LEU A 165 -9.07 -13.81 7.75
N LEU A 166 -9.55 -12.58 7.55
CA LEU A 166 -9.10 -11.41 8.31
C LEU A 166 -9.47 -11.52 9.79
N ARG A 167 -10.67 -12.02 10.12
CA ARG A 167 -11.06 -12.27 11.53
C ARG A 167 -10.17 -13.33 12.18
N ARG A 168 -9.87 -14.42 11.46
CA ARG A 168 -8.95 -15.45 11.96
C ARG A 168 -7.54 -14.90 12.17
N SER A 169 -7.01 -14.20 11.16
CA SER A 169 -5.71 -13.51 11.22
C SER A 169 -5.62 -12.49 12.37
N LEU A 170 -6.71 -11.77 12.63
CA LEU A 170 -6.82 -10.90 13.80
C LEU A 170 -6.75 -11.68 15.12
N GLY A 171 -7.45 -12.82 15.23
CA GLY A 171 -7.37 -13.72 16.38
C GLY A 171 -5.99 -14.35 16.58
N GLU A 172 -5.26 -14.59 15.49
CA GLU A 172 -3.86 -15.04 15.51
C GLU A 172 -2.88 -13.92 15.88
N GLY A 173 -3.35 -12.67 15.91
CA GLY A 173 -2.60 -11.51 16.30
C GLY A 173 -1.73 -10.94 15.18
N ASP A 174 -1.99 -11.26 13.92
CA ASP A 174 -1.22 -10.76 12.78
C ASP A 174 -1.29 -9.23 12.68
N LYS A 175 -0.16 -8.62 12.33
CA LYS A 175 -0.07 -7.16 12.15
C LYS A 175 -0.82 -6.72 10.90
N GLY A 176 -1.67 -5.71 11.03
CA GLY A 176 -2.43 -5.10 9.93
C GLY A 176 -3.74 -5.81 9.61
N ALA A 177 -4.03 -6.97 10.21
CA ALA A 177 -5.28 -7.71 10.01
C ALA A 177 -6.51 -6.86 10.40
N ALA A 178 -6.43 -6.13 11.51
CA ALA A 178 -7.50 -5.23 11.95
C ALA A 178 -7.77 -4.10 10.94
N ALA A 179 -6.71 -3.47 10.42
CA ALA A 179 -6.82 -2.44 9.39
C ALA A 179 -7.43 -3.01 8.10
N GLY A 180 -7.05 -4.23 7.74
CA GLY A 180 -7.62 -4.97 6.63
C GLY A 180 -9.11 -5.25 6.82
N LEU A 181 -9.52 -5.70 8.01
CA LEU A 181 -10.91 -6.03 8.34
C LEU A 181 -11.82 -4.80 8.24
N VAL A 182 -11.40 -3.68 8.80
CA VAL A 182 -12.15 -2.41 8.67
C VAL A 182 -12.32 -2.00 7.20
N GLN A 183 -11.27 -2.18 6.38
CA GLN A 183 -11.34 -1.84 4.96
C GLN A 183 -12.23 -2.81 4.17
N ALA A 184 -12.21 -4.10 4.49
CA ALA A 184 -13.02 -5.11 3.83
C ALA A 184 -14.51 -4.94 4.15
N LEU A 185 -14.85 -4.61 5.39
CA LEU A 185 -16.24 -4.37 5.81
C LEU A 185 -16.75 -3.01 5.36
N GLY A 186 -15.88 -2.00 5.21
CA GLY A 186 -16.22 -0.71 4.63
C GLY A 186 -17.31 0.02 5.43
N GLU A 187 -18.45 0.28 4.79
CA GLU A 187 -19.60 0.93 5.41
C GLU A 187 -20.34 0.02 6.41
N ASN A 188 -20.22 -1.31 6.24
CA ASN A 188 -20.81 -2.30 7.14
C ASN A 188 -19.98 -2.54 8.40
N PHE A 189 -18.85 -1.84 8.56
CA PHE A 189 -18.01 -1.99 9.75
C PHE A 189 -18.69 -1.37 10.97
N ASN A 190 -18.88 -2.19 12.00
CA ASN A 190 -19.40 -1.78 13.30
C ASN A 190 -18.44 -2.26 14.42
N LEU A 191 -18.06 -1.34 15.30
CA LEU A 191 -17.15 -1.63 16.41
C LEU A 191 -17.74 -2.60 17.44
N ALA A 192 -19.06 -2.57 17.63
CA ALA A 192 -19.73 -3.47 18.59
C ALA A 192 -19.59 -4.94 18.18
N ASP A 193 -19.54 -5.20 16.87
CA ASP A 193 -19.43 -6.56 16.31
C ASP A 193 -17.97 -7.04 16.26
N GLU A 194 -16.99 -6.14 16.39
CA GLU A 194 -15.56 -6.41 16.20
C GLU A 194 -14.69 -5.80 17.34
N PRO A 195 -14.93 -6.18 18.62
CA PRO A 195 -14.29 -5.51 19.77
C PRO A 195 -12.76 -5.63 19.80
N ALA A 196 -12.20 -6.64 19.14
CA ALA A 196 -10.75 -6.86 19.05
C ALA A 196 -10.04 -5.88 18.09
N VAL A 197 -10.77 -5.15 17.24
CA VAL A 197 -10.18 -4.29 16.21
C VAL A 197 -9.43 -3.10 16.80
N VAL A 198 -9.99 -2.38 17.77
CA VAL A 198 -9.35 -1.18 18.34
C VAL A 198 -8.06 -1.53 19.10
N PRO A 199 -8.04 -2.55 19.98
CA PRO A 199 -6.80 -2.99 20.62
C PRO A 199 -5.71 -3.36 19.61
N ALA A 200 -6.07 -4.10 18.55
CA ALA A 200 -5.12 -4.51 17.52
C ALA A 200 -4.62 -3.34 16.67
N LEU A 201 -5.50 -2.43 16.25
CA LEU A 201 -5.12 -1.20 15.54
C LEU A 201 -4.17 -0.35 16.38
N ARG A 202 -4.43 -0.20 17.68
CA ARG A 202 -3.56 0.55 18.60
C ARG A 202 -2.18 -0.09 18.70
N ARG A 203 -2.13 -1.41 18.96
CA ARG A 203 -0.88 -2.19 19.00
C ARG A 203 -0.07 -1.99 17.71
N ASP A 204 -0.70 -2.22 16.57
CA ASP A 204 -0.02 -2.17 15.28
C ASP A 204 0.40 -0.76 14.90
N ALA A 205 -0.40 0.25 15.24
CA ALA A 205 -0.07 1.65 15.04
C ALA A 205 1.15 2.08 15.87
N TRP A 206 1.28 1.58 17.11
CA TRP A 206 2.42 1.85 17.99
C TRP A 206 3.66 1.06 17.58
N ASP A 207 3.47 -0.03 16.84
CA ASP A 207 4.53 -0.75 16.13
C ASP A 207 4.65 -0.30 14.66
N CYS A 208 4.24 0.93 14.39
CA CYS A 208 4.57 1.72 13.20
C CYS A 208 3.95 1.20 11.90
N ASP A 209 2.84 0.48 12.00
CA ASP A 209 2.03 0.15 10.84
C ASP A 209 1.19 1.35 10.39
N SER A 210 1.60 1.97 9.27
CA SER A 210 0.94 3.16 8.72
C SER A 210 -0.51 2.91 8.28
N SER A 211 -0.89 1.66 7.98
CA SER A 211 -2.26 1.31 7.62
C SER A 211 -3.15 1.36 8.85
N SER A 212 -2.69 0.77 9.95
CA SER A 212 -3.38 0.78 11.24
C SER A 212 -3.48 2.19 11.82
N GLN A 213 -2.44 3.01 11.73
CA GLN A 213 -2.50 4.44 12.11
C GLN A 213 -3.60 5.17 11.34
N ARG A 214 -3.62 5.03 10.00
CA ARG A 214 -4.62 5.69 9.15
C ARG A 214 -6.06 5.24 9.44
N VAL A 215 -6.24 3.95 9.70
CA VAL A 215 -7.56 3.40 10.05
C VAL A 215 -7.97 3.88 11.45
N LEU A 216 -7.08 3.84 12.43
CA LEU A 216 -7.32 4.30 13.79
C LEU A 216 -7.70 5.78 13.82
N SER A 217 -6.96 6.64 13.12
CA SER A 217 -7.27 8.07 12.97
C SER A 217 -8.61 8.31 12.28
N ARG A 218 -9.03 7.44 11.36
CA ARG A 218 -10.36 7.52 10.74
C ARG A 218 -11.46 7.16 11.73
N LEU A 219 -11.27 6.13 12.53
CA LEU A 219 -12.23 5.71 13.56
C LEU A 219 -12.37 6.78 14.65
N LEU A 220 -11.27 7.41 15.08
CA LEU A 220 -11.28 8.48 16.08
C LEU A 220 -12.08 9.72 15.66
N ARG A 221 -12.20 9.99 14.35
CA ARG A 221 -13.07 11.06 13.86
C ARG A 221 -14.55 10.76 14.04
N ARG A 222 -14.92 9.47 14.10
CA ARG A 222 -16.30 9.02 14.32
C ARG A 222 -16.58 8.85 15.81
N ASP A 223 -15.63 8.30 16.54
CA ASP A 223 -15.72 8.07 17.98
C ASP A 223 -14.39 8.50 18.66
N PRO A 224 -14.34 9.71 19.23
CA PRO A 224 -13.16 10.21 19.91
C PRO A 224 -12.83 9.47 21.22
N GLN A 225 -13.74 8.66 21.77
CA GLN A 225 -13.54 7.98 23.06
C GLN A 225 -12.72 6.68 22.94
N LEU A 226 -12.39 6.26 21.70
CA LEU A 226 -11.62 5.03 21.45
C LEU A 226 -10.20 5.08 22.01
N LEU A 227 -9.66 6.27 22.22
CA LEU A 227 -8.35 6.50 22.81
C LEU A 227 -8.44 7.64 23.82
N THR A 228 -7.49 7.65 24.76
CA THR A 228 -7.31 8.78 25.67
C THR A 228 -6.83 10.03 24.93
N PRO A 229 -7.06 11.26 25.45
CA PRO A 229 -6.52 12.49 24.86
C PRO A 229 -5.01 12.44 24.58
N ASN A 230 -4.24 11.81 25.49
CA ASN A 230 -2.79 11.66 25.34
C ASN A 230 -2.41 10.70 24.20
N GLU A 231 -3.12 9.57 24.06
CA GLU A 231 -2.92 8.63 22.93
C GLU A 231 -3.32 9.29 21.59
N ILE A 232 -4.38 10.12 21.56
CA ILE A 232 -4.76 10.89 20.37
C ILE A 232 -3.65 11.88 20.01
N GLY A 233 -3.11 12.60 21.00
CA GLY A 233 -1.97 13.49 20.80
C GLY A 233 -0.76 12.76 20.21
N ALA A 234 -0.41 11.60 20.79
CA ALA A 234 0.72 10.81 20.31
C ALA A 234 0.51 10.27 18.89
N LEU A 235 -0.71 9.80 18.56
CA LEU A 235 -1.03 9.36 17.20
C LEU A 235 -0.88 10.51 16.19
N ARG A 236 -1.38 11.70 16.52
CA ARG A 236 -1.28 12.88 15.65
C ARG A 236 0.17 13.35 15.49
N ASP A 237 0.99 13.26 16.54
CA ASP A 237 2.44 13.51 16.46
C ASP A 237 3.12 12.55 15.50
N GLN A 238 2.78 11.24 15.53
CA GLN A 238 3.32 10.27 14.58
C GLN A 238 2.94 10.60 13.13
N GLU A 239 1.67 10.95 12.90
CA GLU A 239 1.20 11.37 11.58
C GLU A 239 1.92 12.64 11.12
N HIS A 240 2.06 13.62 12.01
CA HIS A 240 2.80 14.84 11.73
C HIS A 240 4.25 14.53 11.32
N ILE A 241 4.95 13.67 12.04
CA ILE A 241 6.33 13.28 11.70
C ILE A 241 6.42 12.60 10.33
N GLN A 242 5.45 11.77 9.97
CA GLN A 242 5.42 11.11 8.66
C GLN A 242 5.17 12.09 7.51
N PHE A 243 4.32 13.09 7.74
CA PHE A 243 3.89 14.01 6.69
C PHE A 243 4.64 15.36 6.68
N SER A 244 5.33 15.73 7.76
CA SER A 244 5.94 17.05 7.95
C SER A 244 6.86 17.45 6.80
N LYS A 245 7.80 16.58 6.39
CA LYS A 245 8.71 16.87 5.27
C LYS A 245 7.98 17.16 3.96
N SER A 246 6.88 16.45 3.71
CA SER A 246 6.06 16.67 2.51
C SER A 246 5.21 17.94 2.63
N LEU A 247 4.65 18.21 3.80
CA LEU A 247 3.86 19.42 4.07
C LEU A 247 4.71 20.68 4.05
N GLU A 248 5.90 20.67 4.64
CA GLU A 248 6.85 21.78 4.60
C GLU A 248 7.25 22.12 3.16
N ALA A 249 7.52 21.10 2.34
CA ALA A 249 7.82 21.30 0.93
C ALA A 249 6.63 21.89 0.15
N LEU A 250 5.40 21.54 0.52
CA LEU A 250 4.19 22.12 -0.07
C LEU A 250 3.96 23.56 0.40
N LEU A 251 4.21 23.87 1.67
CA LEU A 251 4.09 25.21 2.24
C LEU A 251 5.06 26.18 1.58
N ARG A 252 6.33 25.78 1.39
CA ARG A 252 7.31 26.58 0.64
C ARG A 252 6.87 26.84 -0.81
N LYS A 253 6.22 25.87 -1.46
CA LYS A 253 5.68 26.02 -2.81
C LYS A 253 4.39 26.83 -2.88
N ALA A 254 3.73 27.03 -1.75
CA ALA A 254 2.51 27.83 -1.62
C ALA A 254 2.82 29.27 -1.21
N GLU A 255 4.09 29.61 -0.99
CA GLU A 255 4.53 30.96 -0.66
C GLU A 255 4.10 31.93 -1.77
N GLY A 256 3.30 32.94 -1.41
CA GLY A 256 2.68 33.87 -2.35
C GLY A 256 1.24 33.53 -2.76
N ASP A 257 0.69 32.39 -2.37
CA ASP A 257 -0.73 32.05 -2.51
C ASP A 257 -1.40 31.92 -1.12
N PRO A 258 -2.06 32.98 -0.63
CA PRO A 258 -2.63 33.01 0.72
C PRO A 258 -3.75 31.99 0.92
N LYS A 259 -4.48 31.61 -0.14
CA LYS A 259 -5.52 30.58 -0.04
C LYS A 259 -4.90 29.21 0.18
N ARG A 260 -3.83 28.92 -0.57
CA ARG A 260 -3.12 27.64 -0.47
C ARG A 260 -2.35 27.52 0.85
N GLN A 261 -1.77 28.61 1.36
CA GLN A 261 -1.19 28.64 2.70
C GLN A 261 -2.22 28.36 3.78
N ALA A 262 -3.37 29.05 3.77
CA ALA A 262 -4.43 28.84 4.75
C ALA A 262 -4.94 27.39 4.79
N VAL A 263 -5.03 26.72 3.64
CA VAL A 263 -5.39 25.30 3.56
C VAL A 263 -4.32 24.41 4.22
N LEU A 264 -3.04 24.63 3.91
CA LEU A 264 -1.95 23.82 4.45
C LEU A 264 -1.76 24.04 5.96
N GLU A 265 -1.95 25.27 6.43
CA GLU A 265 -1.98 25.61 7.87
C GLU A 265 -3.18 24.96 8.57
N GLY A 266 -4.35 24.97 7.92
CA GLY A 266 -5.53 24.24 8.40
C GLY A 266 -5.27 22.73 8.51
N MET A 267 -4.56 22.14 7.56
CA MET A 267 -4.13 20.74 7.64
C MET A 267 -3.16 20.52 8.80
N LEU A 268 -2.17 21.40 9.02
CA LEU A 268 -1.25 21.29 10.15
C LEU A 268 -1.99 21.35 11.50
N ALA A 269 -3.02 22.19 11.61
CA ALA A 269 -3.83 22.27 12.82
C ALA A 269 -4.52 20.95 13.17
N THR A 270 -4.82 20.08 12.20
CA THR A 270 -5.43 18.77 12.46
C THR A 270 -4.52 17.80 13.19
N TYR A 271 -3.20 18.03 13.17
CA TYR A 271 -2.22 17.20 13.88
C TYR A 271 -1.90 17.72 15.29
N LYS A 272 -2.51 18.83 15.74
CA LYS A 272 -2.30 19.29 17.12
C LYS A 272 -2.95 18.30 18.09
N PRO A 273 -2.31 17.98 19.23
CA PRO A 273 -2.97 17.24 20.31
C PRO A 273 -4.26 17.94 20.76
N PRO A 274 -5.26 17.17 21.25
CA PRO A 274 -6.45 17.76 21.84
C PRO A 274 -6.07 18.59 23.09
N PRO A 275 -6.83 19.65 23.42
CA PRO A 275 -6.47 20.57 24.51
C PRO A 275 -6.45 19.89 25.89
N GLU A 276 -7.13 18.77 26.05
CA GLU A 276 -7.14 17.95 27.28
C GLU A 276 -5.90 17.05 27.42
N ALA A 277 -5.04 16.96 26.39
CA ALA A 277 -3.84 16.14 26.45
C ALA A 277 -2.74 16.83 27.27
N ASP A 278 -2.10 16.07 28.15
CA ASP A 278 -0.88 16.50 28.84
C ASP A 278 0.31 16.43 27.86
N PRO A 279 0.96 17.56 27.53
CA PRO A 279 2.09 17.59 26.60
C PRO A 279 3.25 16.67 27.02
N ALA A 280 3.51 16.51 28.33
CA ALA A 280 4.60 15.67 28.80
C ALA A 280 4.29 14.18 28.56
N GLU A 281 3.04 13.79 28.78
CA GLU A 281 2.57 12.43 28.55
C GLU A 281 2.51 12.09 27.06
N VAL A 282 2.02 13.01 26.23
CA VAL A 282 2.06 12.89 24.76
C VAL A 282 3.49 12.68 24.28
N ALA A 283 4.44 13.51 24.74
CA ALA A 283 5.84 13.40 24.38
C ALA A 283 6.45 12.04 24.80
N ARG A 284 6.10 11.55 25.99
CA ARG A 284 6.53 10.23 26.49
C ARG A 284 6.04 9.10 25.58
N ILE A 285 4.74 9.05 25.29
CA ILE A 285 4.13 8.02 24.44
C ILE A 285 4.71 8.12 23.02
N SER A 286 4.82 9.32 22.46
CA SER A 286 5.41 9.57 21.13
C SER A 286 6.85 9.06 21.05
N ALA A 287 7.67 9.30 22.08
CA ALA A 287 9.05 8.82 22.14
C ALA A 287 9.13 7.29 22.21
N GLU A 288 8.23 6.66 22.98
CA GLU A 288 8.12 5.20 23.06
C GLU A 288 7.81 4.59 21.69
N ILE A 289 6.79 5.10 20.99
CA ILE A 289 6.44 4.64 19.63
C ILE A 289 7.64 4.81 18.70
N GLN A 290 8.28 5.97 18.69
CA GLN A 290 9.42 6.23 17.82
C GLN A 290 10.60 5.28 18.09
N SER A 291 10.83 4.91 19.36
CA SER A 291 11.87 3.94 19.71
C SER A 291 11.59 2.57 19.08
N ARG A 292 10.32 2.12 19.10
CA ARG A 292 9.88 0.87 18.46
C ARG A 292 10.00 0.95 16.95
N CYS A 293 9.68 2.10 16.35
CA CYS A 293 9.84 2.31 14.91
C CYS A 293 11.29 2.24 14.45
N LYS A 294 12.21 2.78 15.25
CA LYS A 294 13.65 2.80 14.93
C LYS A 294 14.30 1.44 15.10
N ALA A 295 13.82 0.62 16.05
CA ALA A 295 14.38 -0.71 16.32
C ALA A 295 14.19 -1.71 15.16
N GLY A 296 13.25 -1.48 14.24
CA GLY A 296 12.98 -2.36 13.10
C GLY A 296 12.48 -3.76 13.51
N PRO A 297 12.01 -4.58 12.56
CA PRO A 297 11.50 -5.93 12.86
C PRO A 297 12.67 -6.90 13.02
N ALA A 298 13.41 -6.81 14.15
CA ALA A 298 14.48 -7.76 14.47
C ALA A 298 14.17 -8.65 15.68
N GLN A 299 13.01 -8.52 16.34
CA GLN A 299 12.72 -9.26 17.58
C GLN A 299 11.27 -9.77 17.73
N ALA A 300 10.70 -10.33 16.66
CA ALA A 300 9.41 -11.04 16.74
C ALA A 300 9.51 -12.53 16.36
N GLY A 301 10.71 -13.12 16.43
CA GLY A 301 10.97 -14.52 16.04
C GLY A 301 11.99 -15.26 16.91
N GLY A 302 12.27 -14.77 18.13
CA GLY A 302 13.09 -15.53 19.08
C GLY A 302 12.24 -16.62 19.75
N PRO A 303 12.70 -17.88 19.83
CA PRO A 303 11.98 -18.93 20.54
C PRO A 303 11.77 -18.50 22.00
N GLN A 304 10.52 -18.54 22.47
CA GLN A 304 10.23 -18.40 23.90
C GLN A 304 10.95 -19.53 24.64
N PRO A 305 11.70 -19.26 25.72
CA PRO A 305 12.30 -20.30 26.52
C PRO A 305 11.18 -21.14 27.16
N ALA A 306 11.28 -22.46 26.97
CA ALA A 306 10.41 -23.41 27.63
C ALA A 306 10.48 -23.20 29.14
N VAL A 307 9.30 -23.03 29.77
CA VAL A 307 9.17 -23.07 31.23
C VAL A 307 9.35 -24.53 31.67
N PRO A 308 10.34 -24.85 32.51
CA PRO A 308 10.48 -26.21 33.02
C PRO A 308 9.37 -26.48 34.05
N GLY A 309 8.61 -27.56 33.81
CA GLY A 309 7.87 -28.29 34.84
C GLY A 309 8.66 -29.50 35.29
#